data_AF-A0A421FU94-F1
#
_entry.id   AF-A0A421FU94-F1
#
_cell.length_a   1.000
_cell.length_b   1.000
_cell.length_c   1.000
_cell.angle_alpha   90.00
_cell.angle_beta   90.00
_cell.angle_gamma   90.00
#
_symmetry.space_group_name_H-M   'P 1'
#
loop_
_entity.id
_entity.type
_entity.pdbx_description
1 polymer ?
#
loop_
_entity_poly.entity_id
_entity_poly.type
_entity_poly.pdbx_seq_one_letter_code
_entity_poly.pdbx_strand_id
1 'polypeptide(L)'
;MVRKHFEEVASDATPETVSDEMRVAVLKRKIRSPTARAMMAQAHYRFKMLLKYKMVRSGGGVIDCEEEYTSKTCSRCATGNPVKTSDNAAATRRREAIYYARISRKFPAYFGSQLSMAERIQATLDAVNEMFGPETALGVLLSNCRIVTYNIIGMRRAFKYLVSVGYTPERLRKSTRFITRSVNGILRPRSKFLQTKGVDVVENTDWIMMPEKKFIEKYPYYKEYLVQYKARQKKKAAATVTAAA
;
A
#
# COMPACT_ATOMS: atom_id res chain seq x y z
N MET A 1 11.68 -39.95 49.12
CA MET A 1 11.27 -38.53 49.03
C MET A 1 10.72 -38.30 47.63
N VAL A 2 9.46 -37.98 47.35
CA VAL A 2 8.27 -37.60 48.12
C VAL A 2 7.08 -38.12 47.30
N ARG A 3 6.16 -38.86 47.95
CA ARG A 3 4.82 -39.19 47.44
C ARG A 3 3.81 -38.22 48.07
N LYS A 4 2.66 -38.04 47.38
CA LYS A 4 1.40 -37.38 47.79
C LYS A 4 1.41 -35.85 47.54
N HIS A 5 0.41 -35.21 46.93
CA HIS A 5 -1.01 -35.52 46.76
C HIS A 5 -1.55 -35.07 45.39
N PHE A 6 -2.34 -35.94 44.77
CA PHE A 6 -3.33 -35.63 43.73
C PHE A 6 -4.65 -36.13 44.31
N GLU A 7 -5.58 -35.22 44.59
CA GLU A 7 -7.03 -35.38 44.87
C GLU A 7 -7.52 -33.94 45.14
N GLU A 8 -8.04 -33.25 44.12
CA GLU A 8 -9.46 -33.17 43.75
C GLU A 8 -10.33 -32.49 44.82
N VAL A 9 -10.67 -31.21 44.60
CA VAL A 9 -11.92 -30.61 45.08
C VAL A 9 -12.40 -29.61 44.03
N ALA A 10 -13.50 -29.95 43.37
CA ALA A 10 -14.35 -29.01 42.68
C ALA A 10 -15.09 -28.15 43.73
N SER A 11 -15.00 -26.83 43.62
CA SER A 11 -15.99 -25.92 44.20
C SER A 11 -15.93 -24.57 43.48
N ASP A 12 -17.10 -24.09 43.07
CA ASP A 12 -17.37 -22.76 42.54
C ASP A 12 -16.53 -21.66 43.23
N ALA A 13 -15.81 -20.88 42.42
CA ALA A 13 -15.31 -19.58 42.84
C ALA A 13 -15.28 -18.64 41.63
N THR A 14 -16.19 -17.67 41.63
CA THR A 14 -16.05 -16.36 40.99
C THR A 14 -14.61 -15.84 41.10
N PRO A 15 -14.03 -15.18 40.08
CA PRO A 15 -12.65 -14.73 40.15
C PRO A 15 -12.55 -13.58 41.14
N GLU A 16 -12.13 -13.90 42.37
CA GLU A 16 -11.72 -12.91 43.35
C GLU A 16 -10.60 -12.06 42.76
N THR A 17 -10.79 -10.75 42.88
CA THR A 17 -9.87 -9.71 42.45
C THR A 17 -8.46 -10.04 42.92
N VAL A 18 -7.56 -10.22 41.94
CA VAL A 18 -6.11 -10.40 42.13
C VAL A 18 -5.63 -9.48 43.24
N SER A 19 -5.21 -10.06 44.37
CA SER A 19 -4.88 -9.31 45.58
C SER A 19 -3.85 -8.21 45.28
N ASP A 20 -4.01 -7.04 45.89
CA ASP A 20 -3.14 -5.89 45.66
C ASP A 20 -1.67 -6.21 45.95
N GLU A 21 -1.39 -7.20 46.78
CA GLU A 21 -0.05 -7.73 47.05
C GLU A 21 0.59 -8.38 45.81
N MET A 22 -0.17 -9.15 45.03
CA MET A 22 0.29 -9.71 43.75
C MET A 22 0.55 -8.59 42.73
N ARG A 23 -0.28 -7.54 42.70
CA ARG A 23 -0.08 -6.37 41.84
C ARG A 23 1.17 -5.59 42.24
N VAL A 24 1.40 -5.38 43.54
CA VAL A 24 2.59 -4.72 44.09
C VAL A 24 3.87 -5.51 43.79
N ALA A 25 3.84 -6.85 43.88
CA ALA A 25 4.97 -7.70 43.49
C ALA A 25 5.30 -7.61 41.99
N VAL A 26 4.28 -7.54 41.12
CA VAL A 26 4.46 -7.34 39.67
C VAL A 26 5.01 -5.94 39.36
N LEU A 27 4.61 -4.91 40.11
CA LEU A 27 5.12 -3.54 39.99
C LEU A 27 6.58 -3.38 40.44
N LYS A 28 7.07 -4.25 41.35
CA LYS A 28 8.48 -4.31 41.76
C LYS A 28 9.38 -4.94 40.68
N ARG A 29 8.84 -5.76 39.77
CA ARG A 29 9.58 -6.43 38.68
C ARG A 29 9.64 -5.64 37.37
N LYS A 30 8.98 -4.49 37.27
CA LYS A 30 8.97 -3.66 36.06
C LYS A 30 10.18 -2.72 36.05
N ILE A 31 10.99 -2.77 35.01
CA ILE A 31 12.02 -1.76 34.73
C ILE A 31 11.32 -0.40 34.63
N ARG A 32 11.51 0.47 35.63
CA ARG A 32 10.81 1.76 35.70
C ARG A 32 11.41 2.82 34.77
N SER A 33 12.71 2.71 34.48
CA SER A 33 13.41 3.63 33.59
C SER A 33 12.94 3.48 32.13
N PRO A 34 12.39 4.54 31.51
CA PRO A 34 11.99 4.50 30.10
C PRO A 34 13.20 4.26 29.18
N THR A 35 14.36 4.80 29.53
CA THR A 35 15.61 4.62 28.80
C THR A 35 16.06 3.16 28.81
N ALA A 36 16.04 2.51 29.98
CA ALA A 36 16.41 1.10 30.10
C ALA A 36 15.43 0.19 29.33
N ARG A 37 14.12 0.50 29.32
CA ARG A 37 13.14 -0.22 28.49
C ARG A 37 13.42 -0.04 26.99
N ALA A 38 13.75 1.17 26.55
CA ALA A 38 14.10 1.44 25.16
C ALA A 38 15.37 0.68 24.73
N MET A 39 16.39 0.64 25.60
CA MET A 39 17.62 -0.12 25.35
C MET A 39 17.35 -1.63 25.25
N MET A 40 16.56 -2.19 26.15
CA MET A 40 16.18 -3.61 26.11
C MET A 40 15.34 -3.95 24.87
N ALA A 41 14.41 -3.08 24.49
CA ALA A 41 13.64 -3.24 23.25
C ALA A 41 14.54 -3.20 22.01
N GLN A 42 15.53 -2.30 21.97
CA GLN A 42 16.50 -2.23 20.89
C GLN A 42 17.42 -3.45 20.84
N ALA A 43 17.87 -3.95 22.00
CA ALA A 43 18.66 -5.17 22.11
C ALA A 43 17.87 -6.40 21.65
N HIS A 44 16.62 -6.54 22.08
CA HIS A 44 15.72 -7.62 21.65
C HIS A 44 15.46 -7.57 20.14
N TYR A 45 15.25 -6.37 19.57
CA TYR A 45 15.12 -6.18 18.13
C TYR A 45 16.38 -6.60 17.36
N ARG A 46 17.57 -6.19 17.83
CA ARG A 46 18.85 -6.58 17.22
C ARG A 46 19.04 -8.10 17.25
N PHE A 47 18.73 -8.74 18.38
CA PHE A 47 18.81 -10.19 18.53
C PHE A 47 17.84 -10.92 17.60
N LYS A 48 16.58 -10.47 17.54
CA LYS A 48 15.55 -11.00 16.63
C LYS A 48 15.99 -10.92 15.16
N MET A 49 16.57 -9.81 14.73
CA MET A 49 17.06 -9.65 13.36
C MET A 49 18.25 -10.57 13.05
N LEU A 50 19.16 -10.73 14.01
CA LEU A 50 20.28 -11.66 13.88
C LEU A 50 19.83 -13.12 13.77
N LEU A 51 18.82 -13.52 14.55
CA LEU A 51 18.22 -14.85 14.45
C LEU A 51 17.57 -15.09 13.09
N LYS A 52 16.76 -14.15 12.59
CA LYS A 52 16.14 -14.25 11.25
C LYS A 52 17.20 -14.41 10.16
N TYR A 53 18.27 -13.62 10.22
CA TYR A 53 19.38 -13.71 9.29
C TYR A 53 20.09 -15.08 9.32
N LYS A 54 20.43 -15.59 10.52
CA LYS A 54 21.11 -16.89 10.66
C LYS A 54 20.23 -18.06 10.23
N MET A 55 18.93 -17.99 10.50
CA MET A 55 17.98 -19.06 10.18
C MET A 55 17.72 -19.14 8.67
N VAL A 56 17.55 -18.00 7.98
CA VAL A 56 17.47 -17.97 6.51
C VAL A 56 18.70 -18.63 5.86
N ARG A 57 19.88 -18.39 6.42
CA ARG A 57 21.13 -18.97 5.92
C ARG A 57 21.27 -20.47 6.20
N SER A 58 20.57 -20.98 7.22
CA SER A 58 20.57 -22.40 7.60
C SER A 58 19.36 -23.17 7.04
N GLY A 59 18.52 -22.51 6.21
CA GLY A 59 17.29 -23.09 5.67
C GLY A 59 16.13 -23.22 6.67
N GLY A 60 16.24 -22.61 7.85
CA GLY A 60 15.22 -22.63 8.90
C GLY A 60 14.37 -21.34 8.95
N GLY A 61 13.16 -21.44 9.51
CA GLY A 61 12.26 -20.30 9.76
C GLY A 61 12.29 -19.84 11.22
N VAL A 62 12.19 -18.54 11.46
CA VAL A 62 11.93 -17.97 12.79
C VAL A 62 10.48 -17.52 12.84
N ILE A 63 9.70 -18.12 13.73
CA ILE A 63 8.31 -17.73 13.99
C ILE A 63 8.29 -16.71 15.12
N ASP A 64 7.64 -15.58 14.89
CA ASP A 64 7.44 -14.57 15.93
C ASP A 64 6.25 -15.00 16.79
N CYS A 65 6.52 -15.42 18.03
CA CYS A 65 5.49 -15.80 18.98
C CYS A 65 4.72 -14.57 19.49
N GLU A 66 3.68 -14.17 18.76
CA GLU A 66 2.67 -13.23 19.25
C GLU A 66 1.66 -13.96 20.16
N GLU A 67 0.83 -13.23 20.91
CA GLU A 67 -0.14 -13.78 21.87
C GLU A 67 -1.15 -14.77 21.22
N GLU A 68 -1.35 -14.65 19.90
CA GLU A 68 -2.13 -15.58 19.09
C GLU A 68 -1.45 -16.95 18.93
N TYR A 69 -0.10 -17.00 18.97
CA TYR A 69 0.69 -18.22 18.84
C TYR A 69 0.69 -19.05 20.14
N THR A 70 0.71 -18.38 21.29
CA THR A 70 0.75 -19.03 22.62
C THR A 70 -0.58 -19.59 23.08
N SER A 71 -1.70 -19.17 22.45
CA SER A 71 -3.04 -19.53 22.91
C SER A 71 -3.70 -20.65 22.10
N LYS A 72 -3.27 -20.94 20.85
CA LYS A 72 -4.06 -21.79 19.94
C LYS A 72 -3.31 -22.70 18.96
N THR A 73 -2.01 -22.97 19.16
CA THR A 73 -1.28 -23.88 18.25
C THR A 73 -0.46 -24.93 19.00
N CYS A 74 -0.55 -26.18 18.56
CA CYS A 74 0.32 -27.25 19.03
C CYS A 74 1.72 -27.06 18.43
N SER A 75 2.71 -26.94 19.31
CA SER A 75 4.13 -26.71 18.99
C SER A 75 4.79 -27.83 18.16
N ARG A 76 4.10 -28.96 17.95
CA ARG A 76 4.62 -30.11 17.18
C ARG A 76 4.09 -30.22 15.75
N CYS A 77 2.87 -29.78 15.47
CA CYS A 77 2.23 -30.02 14.17
C CYS A 77 1.85 -28.76 13.38
N ALA A 78 1.85 -27.56 13.98
CA ALA A 78 1.57 -26.28 13.31
C ALA A 78 0.29 -26.21 12.44
N THR A 79 -0.59 -27.21 12.47
CA THR A 79 -1.91 -27.19 11.85
C THR A 79 -2.90 -26.57 12.83
N GLY A 80 -3.25 -25.32 12.59
CA GLY A 80 -4.47 -24.73 13.14
C GLY A 80 -5.71 -25.42 12.56
N ASN A 81 -6.80 -25.43 13.32
CA ASN A 81 -8.13 -25.80 12.82
C ASN A 81 -8.42 -25.10 11.48
N PRO A 82 -9.21 -25.72 10.57
CA PRO A 82 -9.42 -25.20 9.23
C PRO A 82 -9.90 -23.76 9.27
N VAL A 83 -9.12 -22.88 8.63
CA VAL A 83 -9.35 -21.44 8.52
C VAL A 83 -10.75 -21.23 7.96
N LYS A 84 -11.64 -20.69 8.80
CA LYS A 84 -12.89 -20.11 8.33
C LYS A 84 -12.52 -18.82 7.60
N THR A 85 -13.14 -18.62 6.44
CA THR A 85 -13.00 -17.47 5.52
C THR A 85 -13.22 -16.08 6.14
N SER A 86 -13.45 -15.98 7.45
CA SER A 86 -13.53 -14.74 8.26
C SER A 86 -12.17 -14.14 8.67
N ASP A 87 -11.09 -14.94 8.74
CA ASP A 87 -9.79 -14.45 9.25
C ASP A 87 -9.06 -13.53 8.26
N ASN A 88 -9.36 -13.67 6.97
CA ASN A 88 -8.88 -12.75 5.94
C ASN A 88 -9.41 -11.32 6.12
N ALA A 89 -10.65 -11.14 6.59
CA ALA A 89 -11.21 -9.81 6.79
C ALA A 89 -10.57 -9.07 7.97
N ALA A 90 -10.16 -9.78 9.03
CA ALA A 90 -9.47 -9.19 10.17
C ALA A 90 -8.01 -8.86 9.84
N ALA A 91 -7.31 -9.74 9.12
CA ALA A 91 -5.96 -9.49 8.62
C ALA A 91 -5.91 -8.34 7.61
N THR A 92 -6.90 -8.24 6.72
CA THR A 92 -7.06 -7.11 5.79
C THR A 92 -7.32 -5.81 6.55
N ARG A 93 -8.22 -5.80 7.55
CA ARG A 93 -8.45 -4.63 8.41
C ARG A 93 -7.20 -4.19 9.19
N ARG A 94 -6.39 -5.12 9.70
CA ARG A 94 -5.12 -4.80 10.37
C ARG A 94 -4.09 -4.19 9.40
N ARG A 95 -3.97 -4.75 8.18
CA ARG A 95 -3.10 -4.19 7.12
C ARG A 95 -3.56 -2.81 6.67
N GLU A 96 -4.86 -2.61 6.51
CA GLU A 96 -5.50 -1.33 6.22
C GLU A 96 -5.18 -0.32 7.32
N ALA A 97 -5.37 -0.66 8.61
CA ALA A 97 -5.08 0.25 9.73
C ALA A 97 -3.61 0.69 9.79
N ILE A 98 -2.67 -0.25 9.63
CA ILE A 98 -1.22 0.05 9.57
C ILE A 98 -0.90 0.96 8.36
N TYR A 99 -1.60 0.75 7.25
CA TYR A 99 -1.44 1.51 6.02
C TYR A 99 -1.98 2.95 6.16
N TYR A 100 -3.19 3.13 6.68
CA TYR A 100 -3.77 4.44 7.00
C TYR A 100 -2.84 5.25 7.92
N ALA A 101 -2.28 4.63 8.96
CA ALA A 101 -1.31 5.26 9.87
C ALA A 101 0.03 5.64 9.19
N ARG A 102 0.44 4.94 8.13
CA ARG A 102 1.64 5.27 7.36
C ARG A 102 1.42 6.46 6.41
N ILE A 103 0.25 6.55 5.77
CA ILE A 103 -0.08 7.67 4.88
C ILE A 103 -0.26 8.96 5.67
N SER A 104 -1.02 8.92 6.77
CA SER A 104 -1.29 10.11 7.59
C SER A 104 -0.01 10.75 8.11
N ARG A 105 1.03 9.95 8.42
CA ARG A 105 2.35 10.47 8.79
C ARG A 105 3.14 11.09 7.63
N LYS A 106 2.91 10.63 6.40
CA LYS A 106 3.70 11.03 5.23
C LYS A 106 3.14 12.26 4.52
N PHE A 107 1.84 12.55 4.63
CA PHE A 107 1.19 13.63 3.91
C PHE A 107 0.14 14.40 4.76
N PRO A 108 0.56 15.16 5.79
CA PRO A 108 -0.36 15.88 6.67
C PRO A 108 -1.05 17.10 6.01
N ALA A 109 -0.48 17.70 4.95
CA ALA A 109 -0.87 19.03 4.46
C ALA A 109 -1.67 19.08 3.14
N TYR A 110 -2.01 17.95 2.51
CA TYR A 110 -2.56 17.93 1.15
C TYR A 110 -4.08 17.82 1.05
N PHE A 111 -4.79 17.78 2.17
CA PHE A 111 -6.22 17.46 2.21
C PHE A 111 -7.01 18.73 2.53
N GLY A 112 -7.46 19.41 1.46
CA GLY A 112 -8.46 20.46 1.55
C GLY A 112 -9.84 19.92 1.95
N SER A 113 -10.72 20.84 2.32
CA SER A 113 -12.01 20.71 3.02
C SER A 113 -13.13 19.86 2.38
N GLN A 114 -12.88 19.06 1.34
CA GLN A 114 -13.95 18.37 0.59
C GLN A 114 -14.15 16.88 0.91
N LEU A 115 -13.15 16.17 1.46
CA LEU A 115 -13.25 14.74 1.80
C LEU A 115 -12.24 14.39 2.90
N SER A 116 -12.62 13.52 3.85
CA SER A 116 -11.69 13.00 4.85
C SER A 116 -10.60 12.13 4.21
N MET A 117 -9.47 11.98 4.89
CA MET A 117 -8.36 11.12 4.45
C MET A 117 -8.83 9.69 4.16
N ALA A 118 -9.69 9.15 5.02
CA ALA A 118 -10.22 7.79 4.89
C ALA A 118 -11.06 7.65 3.61
N GLU A 119 -11.99 8.57 3.37
CA GLU A 119 -12.84 8.56 2.16
C GLU A 119 -12.00 8.70 0.88
N ARG A 120 -10.95 9.53 0.89
CA ARG A 120 -10.06 9.68 -0.28
C ARG A 120 -9.35 8.38 -0.60
N ILE A 121 -8.85 7.70 0.43
CA ILE A 121 -8.13 6.43 0.27
C ILE A 121 -9.09 5.36 -0.21
N GLN A 122 -10.30 5.28 0.35
CA GLN A 122 -11.32 4.33 -0.08
C GLN A 122 -11.72 4.57 -1.55
N ALA A 123 -12.00 5.82 -1.93
CA ALA A 123 -12.30 6.16 -3.32
C ALA A 123 -11.14 5.80 -4.27
N THR A 124 -9.90 5.90 -3.80
CA THR A 124 -8.72 5.47 -4.57
C THR A 124 -8.64 3.95 -4.68
N LEU A 125 -8.92 3.22 -3.59
CA LEU A 125 -8.98 1.76 -3.58
C LEU A 125 -10.01 1.26 -4.60
N ASP A 126 -11.22 1.81 -4.55
CA ASP A 126 -12.32 1.45 -5.45
C ASP A 126 -11.95 1.75 -6.91
N ALA A 127 -11.34 2.91 -7.17
CA ALA A 127 -10.88 3.26 -8.50
C ALA A 127 -9.81 2.32 -9.05
N VAL A 128 -8.85 1.92 -8.21
CA VAL A 128 -7.79 0.97 -8.60
C VAL A 128 -8.37 -0.42 -8.84
N ASN A 129 -9.30 -0.88 -8.00
CA ASN A 129 -9.99 -2.16 -8.21
C ASN A 129 -10.84 -2.14 -9.49
N GLU A 130 -11.50 -1.03 -9.82
CA GLU A 130 -12.22 -0.89 -11.10
C GLU A 130 -11.27 -0.98 -12.32
N MET A 131 -10.07 -0.40 -12.23
CA MET A 131 -9.12 -0.38 -13.35
C MET A 131 -8.37 -1.71 -13.53
N PHE A 132 -8.00 -2.39 -12.44
CA PHE A 132 -7.08 -3.52 -12.47
C PHE A 132 -7.68 -4.84 -11.98
N GLY A 133 -8.94 -4.84 -11.55
CA GLY A 133 -9.64 -5.99 -10.98
C GLY A 133 -9.67 -6.00 -9.45
N PRO A 134 -10.55 -6.82 -8.85
CA PRO A 134 -10.71 -6.88 -7.40
C PRO A 134 -9.41 -7.30 -6.69
N GLU A 135 -9.26 -6.88 -5.43
CA GLU A 135 -8.12 -7.18 -4.55
C GLU A 135 -6.75 -6.66 -5.00
N THR A 136 -6.65 -5.97 -6.13
CA THR A 136 -5.38 -5.42 -6.62
C THR A 136 -4.97 -4.13 -5.93
N ALA A 137 -5.93 -3.38 -5.39
CA ALA A 137 -5.71 -2.02 -4.93
C ALA A 137 -4.74 -1.92 -3.75
N LEU A 138 -4.78 -2.86 -2.80
CA LEU A 138 -3.87 -2.85 -1.66
C LEU A 138 -2.40 -3.02 -2.09
N GLY A 139 -2.11 -3.92 -3.04
CA GLY A 139 -0.75 -4.11 -3.56
C GLY A 139 -0.21 -2.87 -4.29
N VAL A 140 -1.06 -2.22 -5.10
CA VAL A 140 -0.71 -0.95 -5.78
C VAL A 140 -0.43 0.17 -4.78
N LEU A 141 -1.23 0.27 -3.72
CA LEU A 141 -1.06 1.29 -2.69
C LEU A 141 0.20 1.07 -1.84
N LEU A 142 0.52 -0.19 -1.52
CA LEU A 142 1.73 -0.53 -0.77
C LEU A 142 3.00 -0.20 -1.57
N SER A 143 2.98 -0.42 -2.89
CA SER A 143 4.08 -0.09 -3.79
C SER A 143 4.16 1.40 -4.13
N ASN A 144 3.01 2.07 -4.29
CA ASN A 144 2.91 3.48 -4.69
C ASN A 144 1.89 4.23 -3.83
N CYS A 145 2.26 4.48 -2.56
CA CYS A 145 1.40 5.17 -1.61
C CYS A 145 1.11 6.63 -1.99
N ARG A 146 1.76 7.20 -3.01
CA ARG A 146 1.50 8.59 -3.44
C ARG A 146 0.30 8.66 -4.38
N ILE A 147 -0.18 7.54 -4.91
CA ILE A 147 -1.28 7.48 -5.87
C ILE A 147 -2.57 8.15 -5.33
N VAL A 148 -2.82 8.09 -4.02
CA VAL A 148 -3.96 8.74 -3.33
C VAL A 148 -3.97 10.26 -3.42
N THR A 149 -2.82 10.90 -3.67
CA THR A 149 -2.73 12.35 -3.83
C THR A 149 -3.19 12.83 -5.21
N TYR A 150 -3.29 11.92 -6.19
CA TYR A 150 -3.64 12.27 -7.56
C TYR A 150 -5.16 12.34 -7.75
N ASN A 151 -5.57 13.00 -8.83
CA ASN A 151 -6.97 13.12 -9.20
C ASN A 151 -7.47 11.78 -9.78
N ILE A 152 -8.47 11.18 -9.12
CA ILE A 152 -9.07 9.89 -9.51
C ILE A 152 -9.65 9.93 -10.93
N ILE A 153 -10.41 10.97 -11.28
CA ILE A 153 -10.98 11.14 -12.61
C ILE A 153 -9.86 11.23 -13.66
N GLY A 154 -8.79 11.96 -13.34
CA GLY A 154 -7.59 12.03 -14.17
C GLY A 154 -6.95 10.66 -14.39
N MET A 155 -6.80 9.87 -13.33
CA MET A 155 -6.24 8.52 -13.39
C MET A 155 -7.09 7.59 -14.27
N ARG A 156 -8.42 7.59 -14.10
CA ARG A 156 -9.34 6.81 -14.94
C ARG A 156 -9.22 7.16 -16.41
N ARG A 157 -9.15 8.45 -16.73
CA ARG A 157 -8.96 8.93 -18.11
C ARG A 157 -7.61 8.49 -18.68
N ALA A 158 -6.54 8.56 -17.88
CA ALA A 158 -5.21 8.11 -18.28
C ALA A 158 -5.15 6.60 -18.53
N PHE A 159 -5.75 5.80 -17.65
CA PHE A 159 -5.87 4.37 -17.82
C PHE A 159 -6.62 4.01 -19.11
N LYS A 160 -7.83 4.55 -19.30
CA LYS A 160 -8.63 4.33 -20.53
C LYS A 160 -7.85 4.72 -21.79
N TYR A 161 -7.12 5.84 -21.74
CA TYR A 161 -6.30 6.29 -22.86
C TYR A 161 -5.15 5.33 -23.15
N LEU A 162 -4.39 4.90 -22.14
CA LEU A 162 -3.27 3.99 -22.34
C LEU A 162 -3.73 2.62 -22.86
N VAL A 163 -4.86 2.11 -22.36
CA VAL A 163 -5.49 0.90 -22.91
C VAL A 163 -5.84 1.11 -24.39
N SER A 164 -6.44 2.25 -24.76
CA SER A 164 -6.74 2.56 -26.17
C SER A 164 -5.51 2.69 -27.07
N VAL A 165 -4.34 2.96 -26.50
CA VAL A 165 -3.05 3.04 -27.23
C VAL A 165 -2.42 1.65 -27.41
N GLY A 166 -2.89 0.62 -26.69
CA GLY A 166 -2.42 -0.76 -26.78
C GLY A 166 -1.77 -1.30 -25.51
N TYR A 167 -1.78 -0.56 -24.39
CA TYR A 167 -1.25 -1.08 -23.13
C TYR A 167 -2.20 -2.08 -22.48
N THR A 168 -1.66 -3.20 -21.99
CA THR A 168 -2.43 -4.15 -21.19
C THR A 168 -2.61 -3.65 -19.75
N PRO A 169 -3.77 -3.90 -19.11
CA PRO A 169 -3.99 -3.56 -17.70
C PRO A 169 -2.91 -4.12 -16.77
N GLU A 170 -2.44 -5.33 -17.06
CA GLU A 170 -1.38 -6.01 -16.30
C GLU A 170 -0.04 -5.26 -16.34
N ARG A 171 0.36 -4.74 -17.51
CA ARG A 171 1.57 -3.93 -17.66
C ARG A 171 1.43 -2.61 -16.90
N LEU A 172 0.25 -1.99 -16.97
CA LEU A 172 -0.05 -0.76 -16.24
C LEU A 172 -0.08 -0.97 -14.72
N ARG A 173 -0.50 -2.14 -14.24
CA ARG A 173 -0.50 -2.49 -12.80
C ARG A 173 0.92 -2.51 -12.22
N LYS A 174 1.87 -3.11 -12.95
CA LYS A 174 3.30 -3.12 -12.57
C LYS A 174 3.89 -1.71 -12.53
N SER A 175 3.39 -0.80 -13.38
CA SER A 175 3.89 0.57 -13.52
C SER A 175 2.79 1.63 -13.32
N THR A 176 2.19 1.65 -12.12
CA THR A 176 1.06 2.56 -11.80
C THR A 176 1.40 4.04 -11.88
N ARG A 177 2.67 4.44 -12.01
CA ARG A 177 3.07 5.83 -12.25
C ARG A 177 2.69 6.36 -13.64
N PHE A 178 2.35 5.49 -14.59
CA PHE A 178 1.92 5.91 -15.92
C PHE A 178 0.51 6.52 -15.88
N ILE A 179 -0.40 5.92 -15.12
CA ILE A 179 -1.78 6.41 -14.97
C ILE A 179 -1.87 7.71 -14.16
N THR A 180 -0.81 8.11 -13.46
CA THR A 180 -0.77 9.42 -12.76
C THR A 180 -0.44 10.59 -13.70
N ARG A 181 -0.20 10.34 -14.99
CA ARG A 181 0.18 11.38 -15.96
C ARG A 181 -1.05 12.00 -16.63
N SER A 182 -0.97 13.29 -16.90
CA SER A 182 -2.04 14.02 -17.58
C SER A 182 -2.22 13.53 -19.01
N VAL A 183 -3.45 13.16 -19.36
CA VAL A 183 -3.81 12.75 -20.72
C VAL A 183 -3.53 13.87 -21.72
N ASN A 184 -4.00 15.07 -21.42
CA ASN A 184 -3.91 16.20 -22.35
C ASN A 184 -2.56 16.92 -22.28
N GLY A 185 -1.86 16.82 -21.16
CA GLY A 185 -0.56 17.47 -20.97
C GLY A 185 0.61 16.65 -21.50
N ILE A 186 0.60 15.32 -21.28
CA ILE A 186 1.76 14.46 -21.54
C ILE A 186 1.39 13.30 -22.46
N LEU A 187 0.40 12.47 -22.07
CA LEU A 187 0.19 11.18 -22.71
C LEU A 187 -0.18 11.34 -24.19
N ARG A 188 -1.23 12.12 -24.48
CA ARG A 188 -1.78 12.27 -25.82
C ARG A 188 -0.90 13.10 -26.77
N PRO A 189 -0.31 14.24 -26.35
CA PRO A 189 0.59 14.98 -27.24
C PRO A 189 1.83 14.18 -27.63
N ARG A 190 2.48 13.51 -26.67
CA ARG A 190 3.72 12.77 -26.93
C ARG A 190 3.49 11.50 -27.71
N SER A 191 2.51 10.68 -27.34
CA SER A 191 2.20 9.44 -28.08
C SER A 191 1.86 9.73 -29.54
N LYS A 192 1.00 10.73 -29.82
CA LYS A 192 0.68 11.11 -31.20
C LYS A 192 1.90 11.58 -31.97
N PHE A 193 2.75 12.41 -31.36
CA PHE A 193 4.00 12.83 -31.98
C PHE A 193 4.91 11.63 -32.31
N LEU A 194 5.10 10.72 -31.37
CA LEU A 194 5.94 9.54 -31.55
C LEU A 194 5.38 8.58 -32.61
N GLN A 195 4.05 8.41 -32.65
CA GLN A 195 3.38 7.66 -33.70
C GLN A 195 3.61 8.26 -35.09
N THR A 196 3.58 9.60 -35.23
CA THR A 196 3.93 10.25 -36.51
C THR A 196 5.40 10.04 -36.93
N LYS A 197 6.26 9.61 -36.01
CA LYS A 197 7.66 9.27 -36.26
C LYS A 197 7.89 7.76 -36.39
N GLY A 198 6.83 6.95 -36.35
CA GLY A 198 6.91 5.49 -36.45
C GLY A 198 7.47 4.81 -35.19
N VAL A 199 7.53 5.50 -34.05
CA VAL A 199 8.01 4.91 -32.80
C VAL A 199 6.89 4.13 -32.13
N ASP A 200 7.16 2.89 -31.78
CA ASP A 200 6.26 2.08 -30.96
C ASP A 200 6.20 2.64 -29.52
N VAL A 201 5.07 3.24 -29.20
CA VAL A 201 4.81 3.90 -27.92
C VAL A 201 4.45 2.93 -26.79
N VAL A 202 4.15 1.67 -27.11
CA VAL A 202 3.83 0.61 -26.14
C VAL A 202 5.13 -0.06 -25.70
N GLU A 203 5.99 -0.41 -26.64
CA GLU A 203 7.28 -1.03 -26.33
C GLU A 203 8.25 -0.05 -25.68
N ASN A 204 8.38 1.14 -26.23
CA ASN A 204 9.16 2.19 -25.59
C ASN A 204 8.30 2.95 -24.56
N THR A 205 8.53 2.75 -23.27
CA THR A 205 7.75 3.41 -22.20
C THR A 205 8.40 4.68 -21.65
N ASP A 206 9.66 4.95 -21.99
CA ASP A 206 10.46 6.00 -21.34
C ASP A 206 9.85 7.39 -21.51
N TRP A 207 9.20 7.62 -22.65
CA TRP A 207 8.58 8.90 -22.98
C TRP A 207 7.48 9.33 -22.00
N ILE A 208 6.86 8.41 -21.26
CA ILE A 208 5.79 8.71 -20.28
C ILE A 208 6.38 9.41 -19.05
N MET A 209 7.54 8.94 -18.60
CA MET A 209 8.18 9.39 -17.36
C MET A 209 9.32 10.39 -17.61
N MET A 210 9.79 10.50 -18.84
CA MET A 210 10.84 11.43 -19.24
C MET A 210 10.43 12.89 -18.96
N PRO A 211 11.27 13.69 -18.29
CA PRO A 211 11.04 15.13 -18.14
C PRO A 211 10.91 15.82 -19.49
N GLU A 212 10.11 16.87 -19.57
CA GLU A 212 9.87 17.60 -20.82
C GLU A 212 11.15 18.17 -21.44
N LYS A 213 12.06 18.71 -20.62
CA LYS A 213 13.38 19.20 -21.08
C LYS A 213 14.15 18.11 -21.85
N LYS A 214 14.32 16.93 -21.23
CA LYS A 214 14.99 15.77 -21.85
C LYS A 214 14.24 15.26 -23.09
N PHE A 215 12.91 15.33 -23.07
CA PHE A 215 12.11 14.93 -24.23
C PHE A 215 12.32 15.86 -25.42
N ILE A 216 12.42 17.18 -25.18
CA ILE A 216 12.73 18.17 -26.22
C ILE A 216 14.18 18.05 -26.70
N GLU A 217 15.13 17.78 -25.81
CA GLU A 217 16.52 17.51 -26.20
C GLU A 217 16.60 16.29 -27.15
N LYS A 218 15.86 15.21 -26.84
CA LYS A 218 15.77 14.02 -27.70
C LYS A 218 14.99 14.27 -28.99
N TYR A 219 13.97 15.11 -28.94
CA TYR A 219 13.09 15.44 -30.06
C TYR A 219 12.90 16.95 -30.20
N PRO A 220 13.86 17.68 -30.83
CA PRO A 220 13.83 19.14 -30.89
C PRO A 220 12.54 19.71 -31.51
N TYR A 221 12.03 19.06 -32.55
CA TYR A 221 10.79 19.44 -33.26
C TYR A 221 9.50 19.27 -32.43
N TYR A 222 9.57 18.60 -31.26
CA TYR A 222 8.40 18.41 -30.42
C TYR A 222 7.85 19.74 -29.89
N LYS A 223 8.71 20.73 -29.63
CA LYS A 223 8.30 22.04 -29.10
C LYS A 223 7.32 22.74 -30.05
N GLU A 224 7.65 22.78 -31.34
CA GLU A 224 6.81 23.37 -32.38
C GLU A 224 5.52 22.56 -32.57
N TYR A 225 5.64 21.23 -32.63
CA TYR A 225 4.49 20.33 -32.71
C TYR A 225 3.51 20.57 -31.55
N LEU A 226 4.00 20.76 -30.32
CA LEU A 226 3.16 20.96 -29.15
C LEU A 226 2.35 22.26 -29.23
N VAL A 227 2.94 23.34 -29.75
CA VAL A 227 2.24 24.62 -29.98
C VAL A 227 1.10 24.41 -30.98
N GLN A 228 1.40 23.81 -32.14
CA GLN A 228 0.39 23.52 -33.16
C GLN A 228 -0.70 22.55 -32.66
N TYR A 229 -0.32 21.54 -31.88
CA TYR A 229 -1.24 20.59 -31.29
C TYR A 229 -2.23 21.29 -30.33
N LYS A 230 -1.73 22.12 -29.42
CA LYS A 230 -2.57 22.89 -28.49
C LYS A 230 -3.51 23.85 -29.22
N ALA A 231 -3.03 24.53 -30.26
CA ALA A 231 -3.87 25.39 -31.10
C ALA A 231 -5.01 24.60 -31.77
N ARG A 232 -4.72 23.42 -32.32
CA ARG A 232 -5.74 22.52 -32.89
C ARG A 232 -6.75 22.05 -31.84
N GLN A 233 -6.32 21.72 -30.62
CA GLN A 233 -7.24 21.34 -29.54
C GLN A 233 -8.14 22.50 -29.13
N LYS A 234 -7.61 23.73 -29.05
CA LYS A 234 -8.40 24.93 -28.74
C LYS A 234 -9.47 25.18 -29.80
N LYS A 235 -9.11 25.08 -31.08
CA LYS A 235 -10.07 25.20 -32.20
C LYS A 235 -11.16 24.13 -32.14
N LYS A 236 -10.80 22.86 -31.86
CA LYS A 236 -11.78 21.77 -31.69
C LYS A 236 -12.72 22.02 -30.52
N ALA A 237 -12.20 22.46 -29.37
CA ALA A 237 -13.03 22.77 -28.21
C ALA A 237 -14.02 23.90 -28.51
N ALA A 238 -13.59 24.96 -29.19
CA ALA A 238 -14.47 26.05 -29.61
C ALA A 238 -15.58 25.57 -30.56
N ALA A 239 -15.23 24.75 -31.57
CA ALA A 239 -16.21 24.20 -32.50
C ALA A 239 -17.23 23.27 -31.82
N THR A 240 -16.83 22.48 -30.82
CA THR A 240 -17.75 21.63 -30.06
C THR A 240 -18.73 22.44 -29.23
N VAL A 241 -18.30 23.58 -28.67
CA VAL A 241 -19.19 24.47 -27.91
C VAL A 241 -20.21 25.14 -28.83
N THR A 242 -19.79 25.59 -30.01
CA THR A 242 -20.70 26.17 -31.01
C THR A 242 -21.69 25.14 -31.58
N ALA A 243 -21.33 23.87 -31.68
CA ALA A 243 -22.21 22.81 -32.15
C ALA A 243 -23.20 22.28 -31.10
N ALA A 244 -23.02 22.63 -29.82
CA ALA A 244 -23.88 22.22 -28.71
C ALA A 244 -24.81 23.34 -28.23
N ALA A 245 -24.72 24.53 -28.84
CA ALA A 245 -25.59 25.68 -28.64
C ALA A 245 -26.58 25.79 -29.81
#